data_AF-A0A763X1R9-F1
#
_entry.id   AF-A0A763X1R9-F1
#
_cell.length_a   1.000
_cell.length_b   1.000
_cell.length_c   1.000
_cell.angle_alpha   90.00
_cell.angle_beta   90.00
_cell.angle_gamma   90.00
#
_symmetry.space_group_name_H-M   'P 1'
#
loop_
_entity.id
_entity.type
_entity.pdbx_description
1 polymer ?
#
loop_
_entity_poly.entity_id
_entity_poly.type
_entity_poly.pdbx_seq_one_letter_code
_entity_poly.pdbx_strand_id
1 'polypeptide(L)' 'MSHLEEVSARVDAAIAESVIAHMNELLIALSDDAELRREDRYVQQQRLRTAIAHHGRQYQEDRDAR' A
#
# COMPACT_ATOMS: atom_id res chain seq x y z
N MET A 1 6.88 16.22 11.97
CA MET A 1 6.99 14.89 11.36
C MET A 1 7.69 15.07 10.03
N SER A 2 8.50 14.11 9.62
CA SER A 2 9.09 14.09 8.29
C SER A 2 8.06 13.60 7.27
N HIS A 3 8.19 14.00 6.01
CA HIS A 3 7.32 13.54 4.92
C HIS A 3 7.27 12.00 4.81
N LEU A 4 8.41 11.33 5.07
CA LEU A 4 8.48 9.87 5.13
C LEU A 4 7.62 9.25 6.24
N GLU A 5 7.55 9.87 7.42
CA GLU A 5 6.71 9.40 8.52
C GLU A 5 5.22 9.55 8.18
N GLU A 6 4.84 10.66 7.54
CA GLU A 6 3.46 10.90 7.11
C GLU A 6 3.04 9.91 6.03
N VAL A 7 3.90 9.68 5.03
CA VAL A 7 3.68 8.66 4.00
C VAL A 7 3.57 7.26 4.62
N SER A 8 4.46 6.92 5.56
CA SER A 8 4.44 5.61 6.21
C SER A 8 3.14 5.38 6.97
N ALA A 9 2.67 6.37 7.73
CA ALA A 9 1.39 6.30 8.45
C ALA A 9 0.20 6.13 7.50
N ARG A 10 0.20 6.81 6.35
CA ARG A 10 -0.84 6.65 5.31
C ARG A 10 -0.82 5.26 4.68
N VAL A 11 0.36 4.72 4.40
CA VAL A 11 0.51 3.34 3.89
C VAL A 11 -0.02 2.34 4.90
N ASP A 12 0.32 2.50 6.17
CA ASP A 12 -0.14 1.63 7.25
C ASP A 12 -1.67 1.66 7.38
N ALA A 13 -2.27 2.85 7.31
CA ALA A 13 -3.73 3.00 7.34
C ALA A 13 -4.40 2.31 6.14
N ALA A 14 -3.89 2.52 4.92
CA ALA A 14 -4.45 1.91 3.71
C ALA A 14 -4.37 0.37 3.74
N ILE A 15 -3.28 -0.17 4.28
CA ILE A 15 -3.11 -1.62 4.48
C ILE A 15 -4.09 -2.13 5.55
N ALA A 16 -4.25 -1.42 6.66
CA ALA A 16 -5.15 -1.80 7.74
C ALA A 16 -6.63 -1.77 7.34
N GLU A 17 -7.04 -0.80 6.51
CA GLU A 17 -8.37 -0.74 5.93
C GLU A 17 -8.64 -1.91 4.97
N SER A 18 -7.59 -2.54 4.44
CA SER A 18 -7.67 -3.70 3.54
C SER A 18 -8.47 -3.41 2.26
N VAL A 19 -8.55 -2.15 1.82
CA VAL A 19 -9.26 -1.75 0.61
C VAL A 19 -8.27 -1.63 -0.56
N ILE A 20 -8.35 -2.57 -1.52
CA ILE A 20 -7.46 -2.59 -2.70
C ILE A 20 -7.51 -1.27 -3.50
N ALA A 21 -8.68 -0.64 -3.62
CA ALA A 21 -8.82 0.64 -4.31
C ALA A 21 -7.96 1.74 -3.66
N HIS A 22 -8.04 1.90 -2.34
CA HIS A 22 -7.24 2.89 -1.60
C HIS A 22 -5.73 2.60 -1.72
N MET A 23 -5.33 1.33 -1.63
CA MET A 23 -3.93 0.94 -1.81
C MET A 23 -3.40 1.26 -3.23
N ASN A 24 -4.22 1.05 -4.27
CA ASN A 24 -3.84 1.37 -5.64
C ASN A 24 -3.78 2.88 -5.91
N GLU A 25 -4.71 3.66 -5.38
CA GLU A 25 -4.67 5.12 -5.45
C GLU A 25 -3.40 5.66 -4.78
N LEU A 26 -3.03 5.11 -3.62
CA LEU A 26 -1.81 5.49 -2.92
C LEU A 26 -0.53 5.08 -3.68
N LEU A 27 -0.53 3.94 -4.39
CA LEU A 27 0.57 3.56 -5.28
C LEU A 27 0.80 4.59 -6.39
N ILE A 28 -0.28 5.11 -6.99
CA ILE A 28 -0.21 6.15 -8.02
C ILE A 28 0.34 7.43 -7.40
N ALA A 29 -0.26 7.90 -6.30
CA ALA A 29 0.17 9.11 -5.61
C ALA A 29 1.65 9.06 -5.21
N LEU A 30 2.12 7.91 -4.70
CA LEU A 30 3.54 7.72 -4.37
C LEU A 30 4.43 7.76 -5.61
N SER A 31 3.96 7.30 -6.78
CA SER A 31 4.79 7.31 -8.00
C SER A 31 5.18 8.73 -8.44
N ASP A 32 4.30 9.70 -8.16
CA ASP A 32 4.48 11.11 -8.50
C ASP A 32 5.09 11.95 -7.36
N ASP A 33 5.34 11.34 -6.19
CA ASP A 33 5.86 12.02 -5.02
C ASP A 33 7.36 12.31 -5.17
N ALA A 34 7.68 13.52 -5.62
CA ALA A 34 9.06 14.00 -5.80
C ALA A 34 9.77 14.39 -4.49
N GLU A 35 9.03 14.55 -3.38
CA GLU A 35 9.59 14.94 -2.08
C GLU A 35 10.22 13.74 -1.36
N LEU A 36 9.75 12.52 -1.65
CA LEU A 36 10.38 11.29 -1.18
C LEU A 36 11.61 10.91 -2.02
N ARG A 37 12.64 10.39 -1.34
CA ARG A 37 13.74 9.73 -2.03
C ARG A 37 13.23 8.51 -2.78
N ARG A 38 13.87 8.19 -3.91
CA ARG A 38 13.48 7.05 -4.75
C ARG A 38 13.45 5.73 -4.00
N GLU A 39 14.42 5.51 -3.10
CA GLU A 39 14.50 4.30 -2.28
C GLU A 39 13.35 4.21 -1.29
N ASP A 40 13.09 5.27 -0.53
CA ASP A 40 11.96 5.34 0.41
C ASP A 40 10.62 5.14 -0.30
N ARG A 41 10.44 5.79 -1.46
CA ARG A 41 9.25 5.62 -2.31
C ARG A 41 9.09 4.18 -2.75
N TYR A 42 10.18 3.55 -3.21
CA TYR A 42 10.14 2.15 -3.63
C TYR A 42 9.76 1.21 -2.47
N VAL A 43 10.31 1.43 -1.27
CA VAL A 43 9.97 0.63 -0.08
C VAL A 43 8.47 0.73 0.22
N GLN A 44 7.92 1.94 0.27
CA GLN A 44 6.51 2.15 0.58
C GLN A 44 5.59 1.55 -0.50
N GLN A 45 5.94 1.70 -1.78
CA GLN A 45 5.23 1.05 -2.86
C GLN A 45 5.28 -0.48 -2.79
N GLN A 46 6.42 -1.05 -2.41
CA GLN A 46 6.57 -2.50 -2.30
C GLN A 46 5.73 -3.08 -1.16
N ARG A 47 5.57 -2.34 -0.06
CA ARG A 47 4.66 -2.71 1.04
C ARG A 47 3.21 -2.81 0.54
N LEU A 48 2.74 -1.80 -0.21
CA LEU A 48 1.39 -1.80 -0.80
C LEU A 48 1.19 -2.96 -1.78
N ARG A 49 2.13 -3.19 -2.71
CA ARG A 49 2.06 -4.31 -3.67
C ARG A 49 1.97 -5.66 -2.96
N THR A 50 2.73 -5.84 -1.88
CA THR A 50 2.71 -7.04 -1.06
C THR A 50 1.33 -7.22 -0.41
N ALA A 51 0.81 -6.19 0.26
CA ALA A 51 -0.50 -6.21 0.89
C ALA A 51 -1.64 -6.53 -0.11
N ILE A 52 -1.64 -5.90 -1.28
CA ILE A 52 -2.60 -6.17 -2.36
C ILE A 52 -2.55 -7.64 -2.79
N ALA A 53 -1.34 -8.20 -2.99
CA ALA A 53 -1.17 -9.60 -3.38
C ALA A 53 -1.66 -10.57 -2.28
N HIS A 54 -1.45 -10.24 -1.00
CA HIS A 54 -1.97 -11.02 0.12
C HIS A 54 -3.51 -10.95 0.21
N HIS A 55 -4.11 -9.78 0.01
CA HIS A 55 -5.57 -9.62 -0.03
C HIS A 55 -6.19 -10.45 -1.17
N GLY A 56 -5.57 -10.45 -2.36
CA GLY A 56 -6.05 -11.24 -3.49
C GLY A 56 -6.10 -12.75 -3.18
N ARG A 57 -5.10 -13.27 -2.46
CA ARG A 57 -5.05 -14.67 -2.01
C ARG A 57 -6.08 -14.98 -0.93
N GLN A 58 -6.18 -14.15 0.12
CA GLN A 58 -7.14 -14.35 1.20
C GLN A 58 -8.59 -14.31 0.70
N TYR A 59 -8.93 -13.36 -0.18
CA TYR A 59 -10.27 -13.27 -0.74
C TYR A 59 -10.65 -14.50 -1.59
N GLN A 60 -9.68 -15.09 -2.28
CA GLN A 60 -9.89 -16.32 -3.05
C GLN A 60 -10.07 -17.53 -2.12
N GLU A 61 -9.24 -17.66 -1.09
CA GLU A 61 -9.37 -18.71 -0.07
C GLU A 61 -10.70 -18.64 0.69
N ASP A 62 -11.16 -17.44 1.07
CA ASP A 62 -12.45 -17.23 1.76
C ASP A 62 -13.67 -17.53 0.87
N ARG A 63 -13.54 -17.35 -0.45
CA ARG A 63 -14.60 -17.71 -1.41
C ARG A 63 -14.64 -19.19 -1.72
N ASP A 64 -13.49 -19.85 -1.80
CA ASP A 64 -13.40 -21.28 -2.09
C ASP A 64 -13.77 -22.13 -0.85
N ALA A 65 -13.67 -21.57 0.35
CA ALA A 65 -14.07 -22.22 1.61
C ALA A 65 -15.58 -22.11 1.95
N ARG A 66 -16.39 -21.44 1.12
CA ARG A 66 -17.85 -21.28 1.29
C ARG A 66 -18.65 -22.08 0.27
#